data_AF-A0A382XBM5-F1
#
_entry.id   AF-A0A382XBM5-F1
#
_cell.length_a   1.000
_cell.length_b   1.000
_cell.length_c   1.000
_cell.angle_alpha   90.00
_cell.angle_beta   90.00
_cell.angle_gamma   90.00
#
_symmetry.space_group_name_H-M   'P 1'
#
loop_
_entity.id
_entity.type
_entity.pdbx_description
1 polymer ?
#
loop_
_entity_poly.entity_id
_entity_poly.type
_entity_poly.pdbx_seq_one_letter_code
_entity_poly.pdbx_strand_id
1 'polypeptide(L)'
;MRNLLFIVLFFLVSCGGSGYEGENLALGILPPPPPPPTELVNDSEMLENPILYSTENIYCDLSELIYNDDESVNTTSDYAWSCNTESRLLSGNGIPNHEVGTFPNANNPNSISVQNINESFTIGPT
;
A
#
# COMPACT_ATOMS: atom_id res chain seq x y z
N MET A 1 -34.94 -13.34 -38.13
CA MET A 1 -33.88 -12.36 -38.49
C MET A 1 -32.82 -12.43 -37.42
N ARG A 2 -31.59 -12.77 -37.83
CA ARG A 2 -30.47 -13.21 -36.99
C ARG A 2 -29.66 -11.97 -36.60
N ASN A 3 -29.70 -11.54 -35.34
CA ASN A 3 -28.75 -10.56 -34.81
C ASN A 3 -27.78 -11.25 -33.86
N LEU A 4 -26.53 -11.13 -34.26
CA LEU A 4 -25.36 -11.86 -33.80
C LEU A 4 -24.85 -11.27 -32.48
N LEU A 5 -24.64 -12.15 -31.52
CA LEU A 5 -23.99 -11.90 -30.24
C LEU A 5 -22.50 -11.57 -30.48
N PHE A 6 -22.07 -10.34 -30.18
CA PHE A 6 -20.65 -9.97 -30.20
C PHE A 6 -20.03 -10.24 -28.82
N ILE A 7 -19.47 -11.43 -28.64
CA ILE A 7 -18.55 -11.74 -27.54
C ILE A 7 -17.17 -11.24 -27.96
N VAL A 8 -16.66 -10.21 -27.27
CA VAL A 8 -15.29 -9.74 -27.44
C VAL A 8 -14.38 -10.63 -26.58
N LEU A 9 -13.65 -11.53 -27.23
CA LEU A 9 -12.67 -12.43 -26.61
C LEU A 9 -11.34 -11.67 -26.47
N PHE A 10 -10.94 -11.31 -25.24
CA PHE A 10 -9.60 -10.79 -24.94
C PHE A 10 -8.60 -11.96 -24.92
N PHE A 11 -7.67 -11.98 -25.88
CA PHE A 11 -6.55 -12.92 -25.90
C PHE A 11 -5.43 -12.41 -24.99
N LEU A 12 -5.18 -13.10 -23.88
CA LEU A 12 -3.97 -12.91 -23.08
C LEU A 12 -2.81 -13.65 -23.76
N VAL A 13 -1.80 -12.91 -24.21
CA VAL A 13 -0.55 -13.47 -24.77
C VAL A 13 0.37 -13.82 -23.61
N SER A 14 0.60 -15.12 -23.41
CA SER A 14 1.64 -15.65 -22.51
C SER A 14 3.00 -15.59 -23.22
N CYS A 15 4.02 -15.08 -22.53
CA CYS A 15 5.42 -15.10 -22.98
C CYS A 15 6.02 -16.48 -22.63
N GLY A 16 6.20 -17.35 -23.63
CA GLY A 16 6.92 -18.61 -23.52
C GLY A 16 8.43 -18.40 -23.67
N GLY A 17 9.19 -18.71 -22.61
CA GLY A 17 10.65 -18.65 -22.62
C GLY A 17 11.25 -19.76 -23.49
N SER A 18 12.07 -19.37 -24.47
CA SER A 18 12.74 -20.23 -25.43
C SER A 18 13.88 -21.05 -24.79
N GLY A 19 13.89 -22.35 -25.05
CA GLY A 19 15.06 -23.20 -24.84
C GLY A 19 16.13 -22.92 -25.90
N TYR A 20 17.37 -22.74 -25.45
CA TYR A 20 18.53 -22.60 -26.32
C TYR A 20 19.25 -23.94 -26.38
N GLU A 21 19.21 -24.61 -27.53
CA GLU A 21 20.20 -25.63 -27.87
C GLU A 21 21.38 -24.92 -28.54
N GLY A 22 22.54 -24.95 -27.88
CA GLY A 22 23.79 -24.39 -28.36
C GLY A 22 24.82 -25.50 -28.49
N GLU A 23 25.31 -25.68 -29.71
CA GLU A 23 26.20 -26.74 -30.16
C GLU A 23 27.56 -26.77 -29.46
N ASN A 24 28.15 -27.97 -29.42
CA ASN A 24 29.46 -28.27 -28.86
C ASN A 24 30.59 -27.53 -29.60
N LEU A 25 31.29 -26.65 -28.88
CA LEU A 25 32.67 -26.27 -29.20
C LEU A 25 33.54 -26.53 -27.97
N ALA A 26 34.26 -27.64 -28.01
CA ALA A 26 35.22 -28.04 -26.98
C ALA A 26 36.42 -27.07 -26.97
N LEU A 27 36.42 -26.15 -26.01
CA LEU A 27 37.62 -25.44 -25.55
C LEU A 27 37.89 -25.90 -24.11
N GLY A 28 39.09 -26.42 -23.88
CA GLY A 28 39.47 -27.14 -22.65
C GLY A 28 39.16 -26.38 -21.37
N ILE A 29 38.28 -26.96 -20.56
CA ILE A 29 37.88 -26.43 -19.24
C ILE A 29 38.89 -26.97 -18.23
N LEU A 30 39.67 -26.09 -17.60
CA LEU A 30 40.42 -26.46 -16.38
C LEU A 30 39.41 -26.91 -15.31
N PRO A 31 39.73 -27.91 -14.46
CA PRO A 31 38.83 -28.29 -13.38
C PRO A 31 38.50 -27.05 -12.53
N PRO A 32 37.25 -26.92 -12.05
CA PRO A 32 36.89 -25.80 -11.20
C PRO A 32 37.80 -25.78 -9.96
N PRO A 33 38.19 -24.61 -9.45
CA PRO A 33 38.95 -24.54 -8.21
C PRO A 33 38.16 -25.25 -7.10
N PRO A 34 38.85 -25.90 -6.14
CA PRO A 34 38.17 -26.49 -5.01
C PRO A 34 37.31 -25.42 -4.33
N PRO A 35 36.13 -25.79 -3.79
CA PRO A 35 35.32 -24.84 -3.04
C PRO A 35 36.20 -24.22 -1.95
N PRO A 36 36.05 -22.91 -1.66
CA PRO A 36 36.71 -22.31 -0.52
C PRO A 36 36.42 -23.18 0.71
N PRO A 37 37.36 -23.27 1.68
CA PRO A 37 37.09 -23.95 2.93
C PRO A 37 35.73 -23.48 3.41
N THR A 38 34.83 -24.42 3.72
CA THR A 38 33.54 -24.09 4.30
C THR A 38 33.85 -23.38 5.62
N GLU A 39 33.92 -22.06 5.59
CA GLU A 39 33.96 -21.28 6.81
C GLU A 39 32.65 -21.59 7.50
N LEU A 40 32.76 -22.26 8.65
CA LEU A 40 31.67 -22.37 9.59
C LEU A 40 31.35 -20.94 9.98
N VAL A 41 30.41 -20.32 9.27
CA VAL A 41 29.82 -19.06 9.68
C VAL A 41 29.21 -19.39 11.04
N ASN A 42 29.85 -18.90 12.09
CA ASN A 42 29.33 -18.97 13.43
C ASN A 42 28.07 -18.11 13.44
N ASP A 43 26.93 -18.77 13.26
CA ASP A 43 25.57 -18.22 13.27
C ASP A 43 25.19 -17.59 14.62
N SER A 44 26.05 -17.70 15.63
CA SER A 44 25.90 -17.09 16.95
C SER A 44 26.19 -15.58 17.02
N GLU A 45 26.58 -14.90 15.94
CA GLU A 45 26.66 -13.42 15.89
C GLU A 45 25.45 -12.75 15.17
N MET A 46 24.35 -13.49 14.97
CA MET A 46 23.07 -12.95 14.49
C MET A 46 22.04 -12.71 15.62
N LEU A 47 22.51 -12.45 16.84
CA LEU A 47 21.75 -11.85 17.93
C LEU A 47 22.32 -10.42 18.05
N GLU A 48 21.63 -9.31 17.78
CA GLU A 48 20.30 -8.94 18.24
C GLU A 48 19.91 -7.62 17.52
N ASN A 49 19.61 -7.62 16.23
CA ASN A 49 18.91 -6.47 15.66
C ASN A 49 17.46 -6.92 15.41
N PRO A 50 16.54 -6.73 16.38
CA PRO A 50 15.14 -6.99 16.08
C PRO A 50 14.83 -6.22 14.80
N ILE A 51 14.28 -6.89 13.79
CA ILE A 51 13.80 -6.18 12.62
C ILE A 51 12.66 -5.30 13.12
N LEU A 52 13.00 -4.06 13.41
CA LEU A 52 12.07 -3.01 13.78
C LEU A 52 11.32 -2.66 12.50
N TYR A 53 10.16 -3.30 12.33
CA TYR A 53 9.21 -2.87 11.34
C TYR A 53 8.65 -1.52 11.80
N SER A 54 8.60 -0.56 10.90
CA SER A 54 8.05 0.76 11.15
C SER A 54 7.28 1.23 9.93
N THR A 55 6.25 2.04 10.17
CA THR A 55 5.52 2.79 9.13
C THR A 55 5.95 4.26 9.08
N GLU A 56 7.16 4.54 9.54
CA GLU A 56 7.79 5.86 9.47
C GLU A 56 7.72 6.43 8.04
N ASN A 57 7.52 7.75 7.94
CA ASN A 57 7.42 8.50 6.69
C ASN A 57 6.23 8.17 5.78
N ILE A 58 5.41 7.16 6.10
CA ILE A 58 4.20 6.86 5.33
C ILE A 58 3.11 7.88 5.67
N TYR A 59 2.63 8.60 4.63
CA TYR A 59 1.56 9.61 4.70
C TYR A 59 1.77 10.72 5.74
N CYS A 60 3.02 11.08 6.02
CA CYS A 60 3.37 12.10 7.02
C CYS A 60 3.10 13.54 6.57
N ASP A 61 2.76 13.79 5.32
CA ASP A 61 2.43 15.13 4.80
C ASP A 61 1.11 15.09 4.01
N LEU A 62 0.23 14.13 4.34
CA LEU A 62 -1.07 14.00 3.69
C LEU A 62 -2.05 14.99 4.32
N SER A 63 -2.59 15.91 3.52
CA SER A 63 -3.64 16.83 3.95
C SER A 63 -4.59 17.14 2.80
N GLU A 64 -5.82 17.51 3.15
CA GLU A 64 -6.83 17.93 2.19
C GLU A 64 -7.77 18.94 2.83
N LEU A 65 -8.18 19.94 2.04
CA LEU A 65 -9.19 20.92 2.39
C LEU A 65 -10.13 21.04 1.19
N ILE A 66 -11.33 20.47 1.29
CA ILE A 66 -12.27 20.40 0.18
C ILE A 66 -13.70 20.65 0.64
N TYR A 67 -14.42 21.50 -0.08
CA TYR A 67 -15.84 21.72 0.19
C TYR A 67 -16.67 20.54 -0.32
N ASN A 68 -17.50 19.98 0.55
CA ASN A 68 -18.47 18.96 0.20
C ASN A 68 -19.85 19.62 0.04
N ASP A 69 -20.33 19.66 -1.19
CA ASP A 69 -21.58 20.29 -1.60
C ASP A 69 -22.79 19.35 -1.56
N ASP A 70 -22.62 18.11 -1.07
CA ASP A 70 -23.72 17.20 -0.78
C ASP A 70 -24.71 17.85 0.20
N GLU A 71 -26.01 17.72 -0.07
CA GLU A 71 -27.08 18.35 0.70
C GLU A 71 -27.02 18.00 2.20
N SER A 72 -26.54 16.80 2.54
CA SER A 72 -26.45 16.32 3.93
C SER A 72 -25.21 16.80 4.68
N VAL A 73 -24.24 17.42 3.97
CA VAL A 73 -22.95 17.85 4.52
C VAL A 73 -22.79 19.36 4.42
N ASN A 74 -22.85 19.90 3.20
CA ASN A 74 -22.84 21.33 2.89
C ASN A 74 -21.78 22.14 3.68
N THR A 75 -20.57 21.60 3.81
CA THR A 75 -19.48 22.20 4.58
C THR A 75 -18.12 21.65 4.13
N THR A 76 -17.04 22.27 4.60
CA THR A 76 -15.67 21.91 4.21
C THR A 76 -15.15 20.72 5.01
N SER A 77 -14.66 19.69 4.32
CA SER A 77 -13.80 18.64 4.85
C SER A 77 -12.37 19.15 5.00
N ASP A 78 -11.79 18.91 6.17
CA ASP A 78 -10.44 19.32 6.51
C ASP A 78 -9.77 18.20 7.33
N TYR A 79 -8.64 17.72 6.85
CA TYR A 79 -7.75 16.87 7.63
C TYR A 79 -6.29 17.08 7.25
N ALA A 80 -5.42 16.84 8.22
CA ALA A 80 -3.98 16.84 8.05
C ALA A 80 -3.35 15.71 8.89
N TRP A 81 -2.45 14.99 8.26
CA TRP A 81 -1.55 14.04 8.89
C TRP A 81 -0.16 14.67 8.99
N SER A 82 0.49 14.46 10.14
CA SER A 82 1.90 14.74 10.35
C SER A 82 2.58 13.57 11.05
N CYS A 83 3.91 13.51 11.05
CA CYS A 83 4.65 12.52 11.83
C CYS A 83 5.71 13.18 12.71
N ASN A 84 5.99 12.52 13.83
CA ASN A 84 7.22 12.68 14.58
C ASN A 84 7.96 11.32 14.61
N THR A 85 9.01 11.21 15.44
CA THR A 85 9.85 10.01 15.52
C THR A 85 9.16 8.77 16.07
N GLU A 86 7.98 8.91 16.69
CA GLU A 86 7.29 7.81 17.37
C GLU A 86 5.83 7.65 16.92
N SER A 87 5.24 8.68 16.33
CA SER A 87 3.80 8.74 16.07
C SER A 87 3.44 9.45 14.79
N ARG A 88 2.35 8.98 14.18
CA ARG A 88 1.58 9.68 13.16
C ARG A 88 0.41 10.40 13.84
N LEU A 89 0.31 11.70 13.62
CA LEU A 89 -0.65 12.60 14.24
C LEU A 89 -1.73 12.98 13.22
N LEU A 90 -3.01 12.85 13.58
CA LEU A 90 -4.15 13.27 12.78
C LEU A 90 -4.80 14.49 13.43
N SER A 91 -5.00 15.56 12.67
CA SER A 91 -5.94 16.63 13.00
C SER A 91 -6.98 16.75 11.90
N GLY A 92 -8.23 17.01 12.27
CA GLY A 92 -9.27 17.24 11.28
C GLY A 92 -10.64 17.50 11.88
N ASN A 93 -11.61 17.70 11.00
CA ASN A 93 -12.96 18.08 11.39
C ASN A 93 -14.02 16.96 11.22
N GLY A 94 -13.60 15.76 10.78
CA GLY A 94 -14.45 14.58 10.65
C GLY A 94 -15.53 14.68 9.57
N ILE A 95 -15.49 15.68 8.70
CA ILE A 95 -16.46 15.87 7.62
C ILE A 95 -16.07 14.98 6.42
N PRO A 96 -17.01 14.22 5.81
CA PRO A 96 -16.75 13.45 4.59
C PRO A 96 -16.25 14.34 3.44
N ASN A 97 -15.29 13.86 2.67
CA ASN A 97 -14.73 14.55 1.49
C ASN A 97 -15.33 14.06 0.16
N HIS A 98 -16.47 13.37 0.19
CA HIS A 98 -17.14 12.78 -0.96
C HIS A 98 -18.66 12.81 -0.77
N GLU A 99 -19.42 12.61 -1.84
CA GLU A 99 -20.89 12.48 -1.78
C GLU A 99 -21.32 11.41 -0.78
N VAL A 100 -22.43 11.66 -0.08
CA VAL A 100 -22.98 10.74 0.92
C VAL A 100 -24.45 10.47 0.65
N GLY A 101 -25.06 9.62 1.46
CA GLY A 101 -26.52 9.46 1.44
C GLY A 101 -27.22 10.60 2.18
N THR A 102 -28.56 10.60 2.17
CA THR A 102 -29.36 11.58 2.91
C THR A 102 -29.26 11.36 4.42
N PHE A 103 -28.82 12.38 5.15
CA PHE A 103 -28.84 12.42 6.62
C PHE A 103 -29.45 13.73 7.13
N PRO A 104 -30.25 13.70 8.21
CA PRO A 104 -30.73 12.50 8.90
C PRO A 104 -31.80 11.74 8.09
N ASN A 105 -32.02 10.47 8.42
CA ASN A 105 -33.10 9.65 7.83
C ASN A 105 -33.76 8.74 8.89
N ALA A 106 -34.80 8.00 8.51
CA ALA A 106 -35.57 7.16 9.44
C ALA A 106 -34.74 6.09 10.17
N ASN A 107 -33.64 5.63 9.57
CA ASN A 107 -32.75 4.62 10.16
C ASN A 107 -31.56 5.23 10.93
N ASN A 108 -31.19 6.48 10.63
CA ASN A 108 -30.18 7.22 11.38
C ASN A 108 -30.62 8.69 11.54
N PRO A 109 -31.12 9.08 12.73
CA PRO A 109 -31.62 10.42 12.98
C PRO A 109 -30.52 11.47 13.18
N ASN A 110 -29.24 11.09 13.16
CA ASN A 110 -28.13 12.02 13.39
C ASN A 110 -27.78 12.80 12.11
N SER A 111 -27.53 14.10 12.26
CA SER A 111 -27.00 14.95 11.18
C SER A 111 -25.46 14.88 11.13
N ILE A 112 -24.88 15.04 9.94
CA ILE A 112 -23.44 15.20 9.80
C ILE A 112 -23.06 16.60 10.30
N SER A 113 -22.02 16.68 11.12
CA SER A 113 -21.53 17.94 11.67
C SER A 113 -20.05 17.81 12.02
N VAL A 114 -19.38 18.96 12.15
CA VAL A 114 -17.97 19.02 12.49
C VAL A 114 -17.70 18.30 13.82
N GLN A 115 -16.73 17.40 13.81
CA GLN A 115 -16.17 16.75 14.99
C GLN A 115 -14.74 17.26 15.18
N ASN A 116 -14.32 17.53 16.40
CA ASN A 116 -12.93 17.91 16.66
C ASN A 116 -12.07 16.64 16.81
N ILE A 117 -11.27 16.32 15.79
CA ILE A 117 -10.40 15.14 15.78
C ILE A 117 -8.96 15.59 16.00
N ASN A 118 -8.31 15.02 17.01
CA ASN A 118 -6.89 15.15 17.27
C ASN A 118 -6.37 13.84 17.87
N GLU A 119 -5.72 13.02 17.07
CA GLU A 119 -5.35 11.64 17.42
C GLU A 119 -3.88 11.37 17.18
N SER A 120 -3.30 10.43 17.93
CA SER A 120 -1.91 9.99 17.82
C SER A 120 -1.84 8.46 17.70
N PHE A 121 -1.17 7.99 16.65
CA PHE A 121 -1.01 6.57 16.34
C PHE A 121 0.47 6.21 16.34
N THR A 122 0.85 5.10 16.99
CA THR A 122 2.23 4.59 16.94
C THR A 122 2.64 4.23 15.50
N ILE A 123 3.87 4.57 15.11
CA ILE A 123 4.45 4.14 13.83
C ILE A 123 5.09 2.75 13.89
N GLY A 124 5.39 2.26 15.09
CA GLY A 124 5.89 0.91 15.37
C GLY A 124 4.76 -0.06 15.73
N PRO A 125 4.66 -1.25 15.09
CA PRO A 125 3.76 -2.32 15.50
C PRO A 125 4.08 -2.85 16.91
N THR A 126 3.05 -3.28 17.65
CA THR A 126 3.13 -3.92 18.97
C THR A 126 2.88 -5.42 18.91
#